data_AF-A0A136KM77-F1
#
_entry.id   AF-A0A136KM77-F1
#
_cell.length_a   1.000
_cell.length_b   1.000
_cell.length_c   1.000
_cell.angle_alpha   90.00
_cell.angle_beta   90.00
_cell.angle_gamma   90.00
#
_symmetry.space_group_name_H-M   'P 1'
#
loop_
_entity.id
_entity.type
_entity.pdbx_description
1 polymer ?
#
loop_
_entity_poly.entity_id
_entity_poly.type
_entity_poly.pdbx_seq_one_letter_code
_entity_poly.pdbx_strand_id
1 'polypeptide(L)'
;MGTYMLFLGVVLSQLLHIFTRNASQNLTTEERLLLISCFSIVASLIVTNFFGFSVTVSNIYLYVIPACIVAVLHKNKFESQEVVYRGSQAVRKRIVIGASITSMAILYSVARYLAADVAYAMGEGLAGVQDYSGSLTQYYKAYNIRAEHVYADRISNVLAQITLLQAATKGDGNCVSHLNELKPCTQLVELYTNAAISGSPKNPLYHRTQSRNAILLYQATSDEKYFDIAIGAIRAAQQLAPTDPRYPYTLALFYLAQQENIKKPTDKDLSRFENLAVPAVEFALRLKPNYRDAIYAKVLILKQLKKKQRCKDTY
;
A
#
# COMPACT_ATOMS: atom_id res chain seq x y z
N MET A 1 7.24 -15.66 2.36
CA MET A 1 7.70 -16.60 1.32
C MET A 1 8.24 -17.90 1.92
N GLY A 2 9.31 -17.88 2.73
CA GLY A 2 9.92 -19.12 3.27
C GLY A 2 8.98 -20.01 4.09
N THR A 3 8.17 -19.44 4.97
CA THR A 3 7.19 -20.19 5.79
C THR A 3 6.09 -20.85 4.95
N TYR A 4 5.66 -20.19 3.88
CA TYR A 4 4.65 -20.70 2.95
C TYR A 4 5.19 -21.86 2.09
N MET A 5 6.44 -21.75 1.62
CA MET A 5 7.15 -22.83 0.91
C MET A 5 7.35 -24.05 1.80
N LEU A 6 7.70 -23.84 3.07
CA LEU A 6 7.84 -24.92 4.04
C LEU A 6 6.50 -25.64 4.28
N PHE A 7 5.41 -24.90 4.42
CA PHE A 7 4.06 -25.48 4.54
C PHE A 7 3.69 -26.34 3.33
N LEU A 8 3.85 -25.83 2.11
CA LEU A 8 3.57 -26.59 0.89
C LEU A 8 4.44 -27.85 0.78
N GLY A 9 5.72 -27.74 1.15
CA GLY A 9 6.64 -28.88 1.18
C GLY A 9 6.22 -29.97 2.18
N VAL A 10 5.77 -29.58 3.38
CA VAL A 10 5.27 -30.52 4.39
C VAL A 10 3.99 -31.23 3.91
N VAL A 11 3.04 -30.48 3.34
CA VAL A 11 1.79 -31.06 2.81
C VAL A 11 2.08 -32.06 1.68
N LEU A 12 2.96 -31.69 0.74
CA LEU A 12 3.35 -32.59 -0.35
C LEU A 12 4.07 -33.84 0.19
N SER A 13 4.99 -33.67 1.13
CA SER A 13 5.71 -34.79 1.76
C SER A 13 4.76 -35.73 2.50
N GLN A 14 3.76 -35.21 3.22
CA GLN A 14 2.76 -36.00 3.91
C GLN A 14 1.87 -36.77 2.93
N LEU A 15 1.42 -36.10 1.87
CA LEU A 15 0.59 -36.72 0.83
C LEU A 15 1.34 -37.84 0.08
N LEU A 16 2.61 -37.61 -0.29
CA LEU A 16 3.46 -38.63 -0.90
C LEU A 16 3.69 -39.81 0.05
N HIS A 17 3.98 -39.54 1.33
CA HIS A 17 4.17 -40.58 2.33
C HIS A 17 2.91 -41.44 2.49
N ILE A 18 1.73 -40.81 2.60
CA ILE A 18 0.43 -41.48 2.67
C ILE A 18 0.18 -42.34 1.43
N PHE A 19 0.47 -41.81 0.24
CA PHE A 19 0.32 -42.55 -1.02
C PHE A 19 1.22 -43.80 -1.07
N THR A 20 2.51 -43.64 -0.78
CA THR A 20 3.47 -44.77 -0.82
C THR A 20 3.16 -45.85 0.21
N ARG A 21 2.64 -45.47 1.38
CA ARG A 21 2.33 -46.42 2.47
C ARG A 21 1.03 -47.17 2.22
N ASN A 22 0.02 -46.49 1.68
CA ASN A 22 -1.31 -47.07 1.45
C ASN A 22 -1.48 -47.68 0.04
N ALA A 23 -0.50 -47.57 -0.85
CA ALA A 23 -0.46 -48.28 -2.13
C ALA A 23 -0.51 -49.82 -1.99
N SER A 24 -0.29 -50.36 -0.79
CA SER A 24 -0.42 -51.78 -0.46
C SER A 24 -1.84 -52.23 -0.03
N GLN A 25 -2.82 -51.32 0.05
CA GLN A 25 -4.20 -51.67 0.39
C GLN A 25 -4.99 -52.18 -0.82
N ASN A 26 -6.00 -53.03 -0.56
CA ASN A 26 -6.97 -53.54 -1.54
C ASN A 26 -7.95 -52.45 -2.00
N LEU A 27 -7.44 -51.39 -2.63
CA LEU A 27 -8.23 -50.34 -3.26
C LEU A 27 -8.84 -50.84 -4.57
N THR A 28 -10.09 -50.47 -4.85
CA THR A 28 -10.73 -50.75 -6.14
C THR A 28 -10.07 -49.93 -7.26
N THR A 29 -10.24 -50.36 -8.51
CA THR A 29 -9.69 -49.64 -9.69
C THR A 29 -10.20 -48.19 -9.77
N GLU A 30 -11.47 -47.96 -9.42
CA GLU A 30 -12.08 -46.64 -9.38
C GLU A 30 -11.46 -45.74 -8.30
N GLU A 31 -11.23 -46.28 -7.10
CA GLU A 31 -10.59 -45.55 -6.00
C GLU A 31 -9.14 -45.16 -6.34
N ARG A 32 -8.41 -46.04 -7.04
CA ARG A 32 -7.05 -45.74 -7.53
C ARG A 32 -7.04 -44.61 -8.56
N LEU A 33 -7.97 -44.64 -9.52
CA LEU A 33 -8.10 -43.57 -10.54
C LEU A 33 -8.47 -42.23 -9.90
N LEU A 34 -9.38 -42.23 -8.93
CA LEU A 34 -9.76 -41.03 -8.18
C LEU A 34 -8.57 -40.44 -7.41
N LEU A 35 -7.80 -41.28 -6.72
CA LEU A 35 -6.60 -40.83 -5.99
C LEU A 35 -5.57 -40.21 -6.93
N ILE A 36 -5.22 -40.88 -8.03
CA ILE A 36 -4.26 -40.36 -9.01
C ILE A 36 -4.72 -38.99 -9.55
N SER A 37 -6.03 -38.85 -9.82
CA SER A 37 -6.62 -37.58 -10.27
C SER A 37 -6.49 -36.49 -9.20
N CYS A 38 -6.83 -36.79 -7.94
CA CYS A 38 -6.67 -35.84 -6.83
C CYS A 38 -5.21 -35.43 -6.60
N PHE A 39 -4.26 -36.36 -6.68
CA PHE A 39 -2.83 -36.07 -6.56
C PHE A 39 -2.33 -35.17 -7.70
N SER A 40 -2.79 -35.44 -8.93
CA SER A 40 -2.45 -34.62 -10.10
C SER A 40 -2.98 -33.20 -9.96
N ILE A 41 -4.20 -33.03 -9.44
CA ILE A 41 -4.78 -31.71 -9.15
C ILE A 41 -3.98 -30.99 -8.07
N VAL A 42 -3.63 -31.66 -6.96
CA VAL A 42 -2.83 -31.05 -5.89
C VAL A 42 -1.44 -30.63 -6.40
N ALA A 43 -0.77 -31.46 -7.20
CA ALA A 43 0.52 -31.12 -7.80
C ALA A 43 0.41 -29.88 -8.70
N SER A 44 -0.62 -29.81 -9.55
CA SER A 44 -0.90 -28.65 -10.40
C SER A 44 -1.18 -27.39 -9.59
N LEU A 45 -1.96 -27.50 -8.49
CA LEU A 45 -2.25 -26.39 -7.60
C LEU A 45 -1.00 -25.86 -6.88
N ILE A 46 -0.11 -26.74 -6.42
CA ILE A 46 1.15 -26.35 -5.77
C ILE A 46 2.03 -25.55 -6.74
N VAL A 47 2.17 -26.02 -7.98
CA VAL A 47 2.94 -25.32 -9.02
C VAL A 47 2.31 -23.96 -9.35
N THR A 48 1.00 -23.91 -9.50
CA THR A 48 0.27 -22.65 -9.78
C THR A 48 0.39 -21.65 -8.64
N ASN A 49 0.35 -22.12 -7.38
CA ASN A 49 0.57 -21.31 -6.19
C ASN A 49 2.02 -20.81 -6.09
N PHE A 50 3.00 -21.63 -6.47
CA PHE A 50 4.42 -21.27 -6.49
C PHE A 50 4.70 -20.08 -7.42
N PHE A 51 4.08 -20.06 -8.60
CA PHE A 51 4.20 -18.96 -9.57
C PHE A 51 3.36 -17.72 -9.24
N GLY A 52 2.65 -17.71 -8.10
CA GLY A 52 1.93 -16.53 -7.62
C GLY A 52 0.54 -16.33 -8.22
N PHE A 53 0.00 -17.32 -8.95
CA PHE A 53 -1.37 -17.30 -9.49
C PHE A 53 -2.39 -17.82 -8.46
N SER A 54 -2.20 -17.46 -7.18
CA SER A 54 -3.07 -17.88 -6.09
C SER A 54 -4.40 -17.12 -6.13
N VAL A 55 -5.42 -17.69 -6.78
CA VAL A 55 -6.80 -17.22 -6.62
C VAL A 55 -7.37 -17.82 -5.33
N THR A 56 -8.28 -17.10 -4.66
CA THR A 56 -8.95 -17.56 -3.42
C THR A 56 -9.52 -18.99 -3.55
N VAL A 57 -10.02 -19.34 -4.74
CA VAL A 57 -10.56 -20.68 -5.06
C VAL A 57 -9.46 -21.76 -4.99
N SER A 58 -8.26 -21.48 -5.50
CA SER A 58 -7.12 -22.40 -5.46
C SER A 58 -6.71 -22.75 -4.02
N ASN A 59 -6.84 -21.79 -3.10
CA ASN A 59 -6.57 -22.03 -1.68
C ASN A 59 -7.61 -22.95 -1.04
N ILE A 60 -8.89 -22.83 -1.39
CA ILE A 60 -9.94 -23.74 -0.91
C ILE A 60 -9.64 -25.18 -1.35
N TYR A 61 -9.29 -25.38 -2.62
CA TYR A 61 -8.96 -26.71 -3.14
C TYR A 61 -7.70 -27.32 -2.52
N LEU A 62 -6.72 -26.49 -2.13
CA LEU A 62 -5.53 -26.94 -1.41
C LEU A 62 -5.88 -27.59 -0.06
N TYR A 63 -7.03 -27.26 0.55
CA TYR A 63 -7.49 -27.91 1.79
C TYR A 63 -8.46 -29.05 1.53
N VAL A 64 -9.41 -28.87 0.61
CA VAL A 64 -10.48 -29.86 0.36
C VAL A 64 -9.95 -31.13 -0.29
N ILE A 65 -9.06 -31.03 -1.28
CA ILE A 65 -8.61 -32.21 -2.04
C ILE A 65 -7.75 -33.14 -1.18
N PRO A 66 -6.79 -32.66 -0.36
CA PRO A 66 -6.10 -33.52 0.61
C PRO A 66 -7.06 -34.19 1.60
N ALA A 67 -8.11 -33.49 2.05
CA ALA A 67 -9.13 -34.09 2.91
C ALA A 67 -9.89 -35.22 2.20
N CYS A 68 -10.25 -35.05 0.92
CA CYS A 68 -10.85 -36.11 0.11
C CYS A 68 -9.91 -37.32 -0.04
N ILE A 69 -8.61 -37.11 -0.30
CA ILE A 69 -7.60 -38.18 -0.37
C ILE A 69 -7.58 -38.97 0.95
N VAL A 70 -7.54 -38.28 2.09
CA VAL A 70 -7.54 -38.91 3.41
C VAL A 70 -8.84 -39.69 3.65
N ALA A 71 -9.99 -39.13 3.30
CA ALA A 71 -11.30 -39.76 3.46
C ALA A 71 -11.43 -41.07 2.65
N VAL A 72 -10.96 -41.08 1.40
CA VAL A 72 -10.96 -42.28 0.55
C VAL A 72 -10.03 -43.36 1.11
N LEU A 73 -8.83 -42.98 1.54
CA LEU A 73 -7.84 -43.94 2.08
C LEU A 73 -8.21 -44.53 3.45
N HIS A 74 -9.11 -43.88 4.19
CA HIS A 74 -9.52 -44.31 5.53
C HIS A 74 -10.97 -44.78 5.59
N LYS A 75 -11.61 -45.07 4.45
CA LYS A 75 -13.01 -45.52 4.32
C LYS A 75 -13.42 -46.62 5.30
N ASN A 76 -12.51 -47.54 5.63
CA ASN A 76 -12.75 -48.68 6.54
C ASN A 76 -12.22 -48.48 7.98
N LYS A 77 -11.69 -47.30 8.31
CA LYS A 77 -11.15 -46.96 9.65
C LYS A 77 -12.01 -45.93 10.40
N PHE A 78 -13.15 -45.55 9.83
CA PHE A 78 -14.16 -44.72 10.51
C PHE A 78 -15.16 -45.54 11.32
N GLU A 79 -14.98 -46.86 11.48
CA GLU A 79 -15.53 -47.53 12.65
C GLU A 79 -15.01 -46.79 13.88
N SER A 80 -15.90 -46.47 14.81
CA SER A 80 -15.62 -45.72 16.02
C SER A 80 -14.57 -46.45 16.85
N GLN A 81 -13.30 -46.29 16.51
CA GLN A 81 -12.23 -46.47 17.46
C GLN A 81 -12.50 -45.41 18.51
N GLU A 82 -13.03 -45.84 19.66
CA GLU A 82 -12.96 -45.04 20.86
C GLU A 82 -11.49 -44.66 21.01
N VAL A 83 -11.18 -43.42 20.68
CA VAL A 83 -9.84 -42.89 20.87
C VAL A 83 -9.65 -42.90 22.37
N VAL A 84 -9.02 -43.95 22.90
CA VAL A 84 -8.62 -44.02 24.30
C VAL A 84 -7.51 -43.00 24.45
N TYR A 85 -7.91 -41.76 24.71
CA TYR A 85 -7.01 -40.63 24.92
C TYR A 85 -6.19 -40.89 26.19
N ARG A 86 -4.97 -41.42 26.01
CA ARG A 86 -3.95 -41.56 27.07
C ARG A 86 -3.30 -40.20 27.41
N GLY A 87 -4.13 -39.21 27.74
CA GLY A 87 -3.69 -37.91 28.21
C GLY A 87 -4.28 -37.63 29.59
N SER A 88 -3.46 -37.15 30.53
CA SER A 88 -3.97 -36.67 31.82
C SER A 88 -5.04 -35.60 31.59
N GLN A 89 -6.20 -35.75 32.25
CA GLN A 89 -7.33 -34.81 32.17
C GLN A 89 -6.89 -33.36 32.45
N ALA A 90 -5.85 -33.19 33.28
CA ALA A 90 -5.25 -31.89 33.58
C ALA A 90 -4.57 -31.27 32.35
N VAL A 91 -3.84 -32.06 31.55
CA VAL A 91 -3.18 -31.58 30.32
C VAL A 91 -4.22 -31.15 29.29
N ARG A 92 -5.31 -31.92 29.15
CA ARG A 92 -6.42 -31.57 28.24
C ARG A 92 -7.05 -30.23 28.62
N LYS A 93 -7.38 -30.03 29.90
CA LYS A 93 -7.95 -28.77 30.39
C LYS A 93 -7.01 -27.60 30.11
N ARG A 94 -5.70 -27.76 30.33
CA ARG A 94 -4.70 -26.71 30.04
C ARG A 94 -4.62 -26.35 28.56
N ILE A 95 -4.63 -27.34 27.66
CA ILE A 95 -4.60 -27.10 26.22
C ILE A 95 -5.86 -26.36 25.76
N VAL A 96 -7.04 -26.81 26.20
CA VAL A 96 -8.31 -26.16 25.83
C VAL A 96 -8.35 -24.73 26.33
N ILE A 97 -7.99 -24.48 27.59
CA ILE A 97 -7.93 -23.13 28.16
C ILE A 97 -6.92 -22.25 27.39
N GLY A 98 -5.72 -22.76 27.11
CA GLY A 98 -4.71 -22.05 26.33
C GLY A 98 -5.18 -21.71 24.91
N ALA A 99 -5.82 -22.65 24.23
CA ALA A 99 -6.39 -22.44 22.90
C ALA A 99 -7.53 -21.40 22.92
N SER A 100 -8.41 -21.44 23.92
CA SER A 100 -9.48 -20.45 24.08
C SER A 100 -8.93 -19.04 24.33
N ILE A 101 -7.92 -18.89 25.19
CA ILE A 101 -7.27 -17.59 25.45
C ILE A 101 -6.60 -17.05 24.19
N THR A 102 -5.87 -17.91 23.47
CA THR A 102 -5.19 -17.53 22.22
C THR A 102 -6.20 -17.11 21.16
N SER A 103 -7.29 -17.87 21.00
CA SER A 103 -8.38 -17.53 20.07
C SER A 103 -9.02 -16.18 20.41
N MET A 104 -9.32 -15.94 21.69
CA MET A 104 -9.87 -14.66 22.15
C MET A 104 -8.92 -13.48 21.87
N ALA A 105 -7.61 -13.67 22.09
CA ALA A 105 -6.60 -12.66 21.79
C ALA A 105 -6.51 -12.33 20.29
N ILE A 106 -6.59 -13.36 19.42
CA ILE A 106 -6.61 -13.17 17.96
C ILE A 106 -7.87 -12.42 17.55
N LEU A 107 -9.05 -12.83 18.04
CA LEU A 107 -10.31 -12.15 17.73
C LEU A 107 -10.29 -10.69 18.17
N TYR A 108 -9.77 -10.40 19.37
CA TYR A 108 -9.60 -9.03 19.84
C TYR A 108 -8.65 -8.22 18.94
N SER A 109 -7.53 -8.82 18.51
CA SER A 109 -6.61 -8.18 17.57
C SER A 109 -7.31 -7.86 16.24
N VAL A 110 -7.97 -8.83 15.62
CA VAL A 110 -8.70 -8.64 14.35
C VAL A 110 -9.80 -7.59 14.49
N ALA A 111 -10.55 -7.58 15.59
CA ALA A 111 -11.59 -6.58 15.84
C ALA A 111 -11.01 -5.16 15.92
N ARG A 112 -9.85 -4.98 16.55
CA ARG A 112 -9.16 -3.68 16.59
C ARG A 112 -8.69 -3.22 15.23
N TYR A 113 -8.14 -4.12 14.41
CA TYR A 113 -7.75 -3.81 13.04
C TYR A 113 -8.95 -3.38 12.22
N LEU A 114 -10.04 -4.16 12.28
CA LEU A 114 -11.28 -3.84 11.57
C LEU A 114 -11.84 -2.48 12.00
N ALA A 115 -11.83 -2.17 13.30
CA ALA A 115 -12.29 -0.88 13.81
C ALA A 115 -11.44 0.31 13.29
N ALA A 116 -10.12 0.14 13.19
CA ALA A 116 -9.23 1.15 12.61
C ALA A 116 -9.48 1.33 11.10
N ASP A 117 -9.62 0.22 10.35
CA ASP A 117 -9.87 0.25 8.92
C ASP A 117 -11.23 0.85 8.56
N VAL A 118 -12.26 0.59 9.37
CA VAL A 118 -13.57 1.23 9.20
C VAL A 118 -13.46 2.74 9.40
N ALA A 119 -12.77 3.20 10.45
CA ALA A 119 -12.54 4.63 10.68
C ALA A 119 -11.71 5.25 9.54
N TYR A 120 -10.68 4.57 9.06
CA TYR A 120 -9.89 4.99 7.92
C TYR A 120 -10.73 5.12 6.64
N ALA A 121 -11.57 4.12 6.32
CA ALA A 121 -12.44 4.13 5.15
C ALA A 121 -13.48 5.27 5.22
N MET A 122 -14.06 5.52 6.41
CA MET A 122 -14.94 6.67 6.63
C MET A 122 -14.20 8.00 6.42
N GLY A 123 -12.96 8.10 6.91
CA GLY A 123 -12.10 9.26 6.68
C GLY A 123 -11.83 9.52 5.20
N GLU A 124 -11.56 8.47 4.41
CA GLU A 124 -11.35 8.59 2.95
C GLU A 124 -12.63 9.02 2.23
N GLY A 125 -13.79 8.50 2.65
CA GLY A 125 -15.09 8.94 2.13
C GLY A 125 -15.34 10.44 2.37
N LEU A 126 -15.09 10.92 3.59
CA LEU A 126 -15.23 12.34 3.96
C LEU A 126 -14.22 13.23 3.23
N ALA A 127 -12.97 12.79 3.10
CA ALA A 127 -11.96 13.51 2.31
C ALA A 127 -12.35 13.63 0.83
N GLY A 128 -13.01 12.59 0.28
CA GLY A 128 -13.52 12.58 -1.09
C GLY A 128 -14.58 13.65 -1.37
N VAL A 129 -15.41 13.97 -0.37
CA VAL A 129 -16.40 15.07 -0.43
C VAL A 129 -15.86 16.40 0.12
N GLN A 130 -14.54 16.49 0.33
CA GLN A 130 -13.83 17.67 0.84
C GLN A 130 -14.23 18.11 2.28
N ASP A 131 -14.87 17.23 3.05
CA ASP A 131 -15.04 17.44 4.50
C ASP A 131 -13.75 17.07 5.23
N TYR A 132 -12.79 17.99 5.21
CA TYR A 132 -11.47 17.78 5.80
C TYR A 132 -11.49 17.69 7.33
N SER A 133 -12.40 18.42 7.99
CA SER A 133 -12.51 18.40 9.45
C SER A 133 -13.08 17.06 9.95
N GLY A 134 -14.17 16.60 9.32
CA GLY A 134 -14.76 15.29 9.60
C GLY A 134 -13.78 14.16 9.26
N SER A 135 -13.10 14.26 8.12
CA SER A 135 -12.07 13.30 7.69
C SER A 135 -10.93 13.18 8.71
N LEU A 136 -10.37 14.31 9.16
CA LEU A 136 -9.29 14.34 10.14
C LEU A 136 -9.70 13.66 11.46
N THR A 137 -10.93 13.90 11.91
CA THR A 137 -11.48 13.26 13.11
C THR A 137 -11.49 11.73 12.99
N GLN A 138 -11.92 11.20 11.84
CA GLN A 138 -11.93 9.75 11.60
C GLN A 138 -10.51 9.17 11.47
N TYR A 139 -9.58 9.89 10.84
CA TYR A 139 -8.20 9.44 10.78
C TYR A 139 -7.50 9.46 12.13
N TYR A 140 -7.73 10.46 12.98
CA TYR A 140 -7.23 10.44 14.35
C TYR A 140 -7.84 9.28 15.14
N LYS A 141 -9.12 8.96 14.95
CA LYS A 141 -9.72 7.76 15.55
C LYS A 141 -9.00 6.48 15.11
N ALA A 142 -8.74 6.32 13.81
CA ALA A 142 -7.98 5.17 13.28
C ALA A 142 -6.56 5.13 13.89
N TYR A 143 -5.87 6.27 13.92
CA TYR A 143 -4.51 6.40 14.46
C TYR A 143 -4.42 6.12 15.97
N ASN A 144 -5.44 6.53 16.73
CA ASN A 144 -5.53 6.26 18.17
C ASN A 144 -5.78 4.77 18.46
N ILE A 145 -6.54 4.09 17.60
CA ILE A 145 -6.71 2.64 17.70
C ILE A 145 -5.38 1.94 17.35
N ARG A 146 -4.69 2.42 16.31
CA ARG A 146 -3.37 1.93 15.91
C ARG A 146 -2.55 2.98 15.16
N ALA A 147 -1.37 3.29 15.68
CA ALA A 147 -0.46 4.24 15.06
C ALA A 147 0.27 3.63 13.86
N GLU A 148 -0.40 3.55 12.71
CA GLU A 148 0.19 3.11 11.44
C GLU A 148 0.65 4.26 10.55
N HIS A 149 1.74 4.02 9.82
CA HIS A 149 2.28 4.98 8.86
C HIS A 149 1.31 5.33 7.73
N VAL A 150 0.39 4.42 7.36
CA VAL A 150 -0.64 4.67 6.33
C VAL A 150 -1.62 5.74 6.81
N TYR A 151 -2.02 5.68 8.08
CA TYR A 151 -2.93 6.67 8.67
C TYR A 151 -2.21 8.00 8.86
N ALA A 152 -0.94 7.98 9.29
CA ALA A 152 -0.12 9.19 9.39
C ALA A 152 0.01 9.92 8.03
N ASP A 153 0.21 9.18 6.93
CA ASP A 153 0.25 9.75 5.57
C ASP A 153 -1.04 10.52 5.24
N ARG A 154 -2.21 9.90 5.48
CA ARG A 154 -3.52 10.54 5.23
C ARG A 154 -3.80 11.72 6.14
N ILE A 155 -3.46 11.61 7.42
CA ILE A 155 -3.53 12.72 8.38
C ILE A 155 -2.72 13.91 7.86
N SER A 156 -1.46 13.68 7.45
CA SER A 156 -0.59 14.77 6.99
C SER A 156 -1.14 15.46 5.74
N ASN A 157 -1.72 14.69 4.81
CA ASN A 157 -2.34 15.23 3.60
C ASN A 157 -3.58 16.08 3.91
N VAL A 158 -4.47 15.60 4.78
CA VAL A 158 -5.66 16.38 5.20
C VAL A 158 -5.26 17.64 5.95
N LEU A 159 -4.28 17.56 6.85
CA LEU A 159 -3.76 18.73 7.56
C LEU A 159 -3.16 19.76 6.61
N ALA A 160 -2.45 19.34 5.56
CA ALA A 160 -1.91 20.25 4.55
C ALA A 160 -3.03 20.99 3.79
N GLN A 161 -4.12 20.29 3.49
CA GLN A 161 -5.31 20.90 2.86
C GLN A 161 -6.00 21.89 3.81
N ILE A 162 -6.17 21.53 5.09
CA ILE A 162 -6.71 22.44 6.11
C ILE A 162 -5.83 23.69 6.24
N THR A 163 -4.50 23.52 6.24
CA THR A 163 -3.54 24.64 6.32
C THR A 163 -3.73 25.60 5.16
N LEU A 164 -3.85 25.09 3.93
CA LEU A 164 -4.11 25.92 2.75
C LEU A 164 -5.46 26.65 2.85
N LEU A 165 -6.51 25.97 3.29
CA LEU A 165 -7.82 26.58 3.47
C LEU A 165 -7.82 27.68 4.53
N GLN A 166 -7.15 27.46 5.67
CA GLN A 166 -6.99 28.47 6.71
C GLN A 166 -6.23 29.69 6.19
N ALA A 167 -5.16 29.50 5.41
CA ALA A 167 -4.44 30.60 4.80
C ALA A 167 -5.34 31.42 3.85
N ALA A 168 -6.20 30.75 3.07
CA ALA A 168 -7.15 31.41 2.19
C ALA A 168 -8.26 32.18 2.94
N THR A 169 -8.70 31.68 4.10
CA THR A 169 -9.77 32.29 4.91
C THR A 169 -9.26 33.21 6.03
N LYS A 170 -7.94 33.44 6.13
CA LYS A 170 -7.28 34.19 7.22
C LYS A 170 -7.54 33.59 8.61
N GLY A 171 -7.51 32.26 8.71
CA GLY A 171 -7.54 31.54 9.98
C GLY A 171 -6.30 31.75 10.84
N ASP A 172 -6.31 31.18 12.03
CA ASP A 172 -5.25 31.30 13.05
C ASP A 172 -3.97 30.49 12.73
N GLY A 173 -4.01 29.62 11.72
CA GLY A 173 -2.91 28.76 11.31
C GLY A 173 -2.63 27.60 12.27
N ASN A 174 -3.51 27.38 13.25
CA ASN A 174 -3.38 26.33 14.24
C ASN A 174 -4.34 25.18 13.96
N CYS A 175 -3.88 23.98 14.32
CA CYS A 175 -4.61 22.73 14.17
C CYS A 175 -4.53 21.94 15.47
N VAL A 176 -5.56 21.13 15.72
CA VAL A 176 -5.62 20.25 16.89
C VAL A 176 -5.00 18.90 16.53
N SER A 177 -4.11 18.40 17.36
CA SER A 177 -3.49 17.07 17.22
C SER A 177 -4.42 15.94 17.69
N HIS A 178 -4.07 14.69 17.41
CA HIS A 178 -4.79 13.51 17.93
C HIS A 178 -4.89 13.43 19.47
N LEU A 179 -4.05 14.20 20.18
CA LEU A 179 -4.02 14.31 21.64
C LEU A 179 -4.80 15.53 22.16
N ASN A 180 -5.56 16.21 21.31
CA ASN A 180 -6.26 17.47 21.63
C ASN A 180 -5.35 18.65 21.99
N GLU A 181 -4.07 18.60 21.63
CA GLU A 181 -3.13 19.72 21.78
C GLU A 181 -3.20 20.65 20.57
N LEU A 182 -3.26 21.96 20.80
CA LEU A 182 -3.21 22.99 19.76
C LEU A 182 -1.75 23.23 19.33
N LYS A 183 -1.47 23.09 18.03
CA LYS A 183 -0.14 23.31 17.44
C LYS A 183 -0.26 23.98 16.08
N PRO A 184 0.80 24.64 15.57
CA PRO A 184 0.83 25.12 14.20
C PRO A 184 0.53 23.98 13.21
N CYS A 185 -0.36 24.20 12.25
CA CYS A 185 -0.75 23.15 11.31
C CYS A 185 0.45 22.63 10.50
N THR A 186 1.36 23.51 10.11
CA THR A 186 2.61 23.18 9.42
C THR A 186 3.44 22.16 10.18
N GLN A 187 3.58 22.34 11.50
CA GLN A 187 4.33 21.41 12.36
C GLN A 187 3.66 20.04 12.44
N LEU A 188 2.32 19.99 12.50
CA LEU A 188 1.60 18.72 12.50
C LEU A 188 1.74 18.00 11.16
N VAL A 189 1.68 18.72 10.03
CA VAL A 189 1.94 18.14 8.70
C VAL A 189 3.34 17.49 8.66
N GLU A 190 4.38 18.23 9.06
CA GLU A 190 5.75 17.72 9.09
C GLU A 190 5.87 16.48 10.01
N LEU A 191 5.27 16.53 11.21
CA LEU A 191 5.27 15.42 12.17
C LEU A 191 4.71 14.13 11.56
N TYR A 192 3.50 14.19 10.98
CA TYR A 192 2.83 13.01 10.45
C TYR A 192 3.43 12.55 9.12
N THR A 193 3.94 13.46 8.29
CA THR A 193 4.71 13.09 7.09
C THR A 193 5.99 12.34 7.47
N ASN A 194 6.73 12.81 8.48
CA ASN A 194 7.93 12.12 8.97
C ASN A 194 7.60 10.77 9.60
N ALA A 195 6.48 10.65 10.32
CA ALA A 195 5.99 9.38 10.84
C ALA A 195 5.65 8.39 9.72
N ALA A 196 5.04 8.86 8.63
CA ALA A 196 4.74 8.02 7.47
C ALA A 196 6.02 7.50 6.78
N ILE A 197 6.97 8.40 6.51
CA ILE A 197 8.23 8.05 5.84
C ILE A 197 9.09 7.14 6.72
N SER A 198 9.20 7.41 8.02
CA SER A 198 9.98 6.55 8.94
C SER A 198 9.38 5.15 9.08
N GLY A 199 8.06 5.01 9.01
CA GLY A 199 7.40 3.71 9.03
C GLY A 199 7.58 2.90 7.73
N SER A 200 7.77 3.55 6.58
CA SER A 200 8.07 2.86 5.31
C SER A 200 8.95 3.70 4.38
N PRO A 201 10.28 3.76 4.63
CA PRO A 201 11.17 4.73 3.96
C PRO A 201 11.36 4.46 2.47
N LYS A 202 11.15 3.21 2.04
CA LYS A 202 11.26 2.76 0.64
C LYS A 202 9.94 2.89 -0.14
N ASN A 203 8.89 3.45 0.46
CA ASN A 203 7.62 3.64 -0.23
C ASN A 203 7.63 4.97 -1.02
N PRO A 204 7.70 4.94 -2.37
CA PRO A 204 7.73 6.16 -3.17
C PRO A 204 6.44 7.00 -3.04
N LEU A 205 5.32 6.38 -2.63
CA LEU A 205 4.06 7.09 -2.46
C LEU A 205 4.12 8.10 -1.30
N TYR A 206 4.85 7.82 -0.23
CA TYR A 206 4.99 8.75 0.91
C TYR A 206 5.84 9.96 0.58
N HIS A 207 6.91 9.76 -0.20
CA HIS A 207 7.69 10.87 -0.75
C HIS A 207 6.86 11.72 -1.73
N ARG A 208 5.97 11.08 -2.51
CA ARG A 208 5.01 11.81 -3.35
C ARG A 208 4.00 12.61 -2.52
N THR A 209 3.45 12.04 -1.45
CA THR A 209 2.55 12.75 -0.54
C THR A 209 3.27 13.91 0.16
N GLN A 210 4.48 13.69 0.68
CA GLN A 210 5.33 14.75 1.26
C GLN A 210 5.52 15.90 0.27
N SER A 211 5.84 15.57 -0.99
CA SER A 211 6.02 16.58 -2.03
C SER A 211 4.76 17.42 -2.25
N ARG A 212 3.59 16.77 -2.35
CA ARG A 212 2.30 17.45 -2.46
C ARG A 212 2.01 18.33 -1.24
N ASN A 213 2.17 17.79 -0.04
CA ASN A 213 1.94 18.52 1.21
C ASN A 213 2.82 19.77 1.27
N ALA A 214 4.11 19.64 0.93
CA ALA A 214 5.05 20.74 0.95
C ALA A 214 4.68 21.84 -0.07
N ILE A 215 4.16 21.52 -1.25
CA ILE A 215 3.61 22.54 -2.16
C ILE A 215 2.40 23.26 -1.56
N LEU A 216 1.49 22.55 -0.88
CA LEU A 216 0.36 23.19 -0.20
C LEU A 216 0.83 24.13 0.92
N LEU A 217 1.84 23.72 1.68
CA LEU A 217 2.46 24.57 2.71
C LEU A 217 3.16 25.78 2.10
N TYR A 218 3.87 25.62 0.98
CA TYR A 218 4.46 26.74 0.23
C TYR A 218 3.37 27.74 -0.21
N GLN A 219 2.26 27.26 -0.77
CA GLN A 219 1.15 28.14 -1.16
C GLN A 219 0.50 28.84 0.04
N ALA A 220 0.40 28.16 1.19
CA ALA A 220 -0.19 28.72 2.40
C ALA A 220 0.70 29.76 3.08
N THR A 221 2.02 29.55 3.09
CA THR A 221 2.97 30.33 3.89
C THR A 221 3.86 31.26 3.07
N SER A 222 3.97 31.04 1.75
CA SER A 222 4.96 31.64 0.86
C SER A 222 6.41 31.42 1.28
N ASP A 223 6.68 30.41 2.13
CA ASP A 223 8.04 30.05 2.56
C ASP A 223 8.68 29.07 1.57
N GLU A 224 9.70 29.55 0.86
CA GLU A 224 10.48 28.80 -0.14
C GLU A 224 11.11 27.50 0.42
N LYS A 225 11.31 27.40 1.74
CA LYS A 225 11.74 26.14 2.39
C LYS A 225 10.86 24.96 1.97
N TYR A 226 9.54 25.17 1.93
CA TYR A 226 8.62 24.09 1.55
C TYR A 226 8.66 23.77 0.07
N PHE A 227 8.98 24.74 -0.79
CA PHE A 227 9.21 24.46 -2.20
C PHE A 227 10.44 23.55 -2.39
N ASP A 228 11.54 23.84 -1.69
CA ASP A 228 12.74 23.00 -1.72
C ASP A 228 12.47 21.59 -1.18
N ILE A 229 11.70 21.46 -0.09
CA ILE A 229 11.24 20.17 0.43
C ILE A 229 10.42 19.43 -0.63
N ALA A 230 9.52 20.12 -1.35
CA ALA A 230 8.71 19.50 -2.38
C ALA A 230 9.55 18.91 -3.53
N ILE A 231 10.54 19.68 -4.00
CA ILE A 231 11.50 19.23 -5.03
C ILE A 231 12.34 18.04 -4.51
N GLY A 232 12.83 18.11 -3.27
CA GLY A 232 13.61 17.04 -2.65
C GLY A 232 12.81 15.74 -2.56
N ALA A 233 11.58 15.82 -2.07
CA ALA A 233 10.71 14.67 -1.87
C ALA A 233 10.32 14.00 -3.20
N ILE A 234 9.97 14.77 -4.24
CA ILE A 234 9.62 14.17 -5.54
C ILE A 234 10.84 13.51 -6.21
N ARG A 235 12.05 14.05 -6.00
CA ARG A 235 13.30 13.41 -6.46
C ARG A 235 13.58 12.12 -5.71
N ALA A 236 13.34 12.07 -4.39
CA ALA A 236 13.43 10.84 -3.62
C ALA A 236 12.42 9.78 -4.11
N ALA A 237 11.17 10.19 -4.41
CA ALA A 237 10.18 9.30 -5.03
C ALA A 237 10.65 8.77 -6.39
N GLN A 238 11.24 9.63 -7.23
CA GLN A 238 11.82 9.24 -8.52
C GLN A 238 12.99 8.27 -8.37
N GLN A 239 13.86 8.44 -7.38
CA GLN A 239 14.96 7.49 -7.13
C GLN A 239 14.44 6.10 -6.73
N LEU A 240 13.37 6.05 -5.95
CA LEU A 240 12.73 4.79 -5.54
C LEU A 240 11.93 4.12 -6.69
N ALA A 241 11.43 4.91 -7.64
CA ALA A 241 10.63 4.43 -8.76
C ALA A 241 11.03 5.17 -10.07
N PRO A 242 12.21 4.86 -10.65
CA PRO A 242 12.81 5.63 -11.75
C PRO A 242 12.09 5.47 -13.10
N THR A 243 11.22 4.47 -13.23
CA THR A 243 10.46 4.17 -14.45
C THR A 243 9.08 4.81 -14.46
N ASP A 244 8.65 5.45 -13.37
CA ASP A 244 7.35 6.09 -13.29
C ASP A 244 7.41 7.51 -13.90
N PRO A 245 6.72 7.77 -15.03
CA PRO A 245 6.77 9.05 -15.73
C PRO A 245 6.12 10.20 -14.93
N ARG A 246 5.33 9.90 -13.90
CA ARG A 246 4.60 10.90 -13.13
C ARG A 246 5.54 11.81 -12.32
N TYR A 247 6.65 11.27 -11.79
CA TYR A 247 7.59 12.07 -10.98
C TYR A 247 8.33 13.15 -11.78
N PRO A 248 8.97 12.83 -12.93
CA PRO A 248 9.59 13.86 -13.76
C PRO A 248 8.57 14.82 -14.37
N TYR A 249 7.34 14.36 -14.66
CA TYR A 249 6.24 15.25 -15.04
C TYR A 249 5.88 16.25 -13.92
N THR A 250 5.71 15.78 -12.68
CA THR A 250 5.44 16.62 -11.51
C THR A 250 6.57 17.62 -11.25
N LEU A 251 7.83 17.22 -11.40
CA LEU A 251 8.98 18.13 -11.33
C LEU A 251 8.88 19.27 -12.36
N ALA A 252 8.55 18.94 -13.61
CA ALA A 252 8.39 19.94 -14.66
C ALA A 252 7.28 20.95 -14.32
N LEU A 253 6.15 20.48 -13.76
CA LEU A 253 5.07 21.35 -13.31
C LEU A 253 5.49 22.26 -12.15
N PHE A 254 6.27 21.77 -11.19
CA PHE A 254 6.75 22.60 -10.08
C PHE A 254 7.68 23.71 -10.57
N TYR A 255 8.58 23.41 -11.50
CA TYR A 255 9.44 24.44 -12.10
C TYR A 255 8.64 25.44 -12.92
N LEU A 256 7.59 25.00 -13.62
CA LEU A 256 6.68 25.90 -14.33
C LEU A 256 5.95 26.83 -13.36
N ALA A 257 5.37 26.29 -12.28
CA ALA A 257 4.68 27.08 -11.27
C ALA A 257 5.61 28.10 -10.59
N GLN A 258 6.85 27.71 -10.25
CA GLN A 258 7.84 28.63 -9.71
C GLN A 258 8.15 29.77 -10.68
N GLN A 259 8.31 29.47 -11.97
CA GLN A 259 8.59 30.47 -13.00
C GLN A 259 7.42 31.46 -13.18
N GLU A 260 6.18 30.98 -13.10
CA GLU A 260 4.97 31.82 -13.21
C GLU A 260 4.82 32.78 -12.03
N ASN A 261 5.35 32.43 -10.85
CA ASN A 261 5.35 33.29 -9.67
C ASN A 261 6.38 34.43 -9.73
N ILE A 262 7.33 34.39 -10.67
CA ILE A 262 8.35 35.44 -10.84
C ILE A 262 7.77 36.59 -11.67
N LYS A 263 7.46 37.73 -11.02
CA LYS A 263 6.85 38.91 -11.66
C LYS A 263 7.66 39.50 -12.82
N LYS A 264 8.99 39.48 -12.73
CA LYS A 264 9.92 40.01 -13.74
C LYS A 264 11.12 39.07 -13.89
N PRO A 265 10.98 37.99 -14.67
CA PRO A 265 12.02 36.99 -14.77
C PRO A 265 13.25 37.55 -15.49
N THR A 266 14.42 37.34 -14.90
CA THR A 266 15.71 37.66 -15.51
C THR A 266 16.13 36.58 -16.50
N ASP A 267 17.11 36.86 -17.37
CA ASP A 267 17.67 35.86 -18.28
C ASP A 267 18.28 34.66 -17.53
N LYS A 268 18.77 34.89 -16.30
CA LYS A 268 19.27 33.83 -15.41
C LYS A 268 18.14 32.93 -14.94
N ASP A 269 16.99 33.49 -14.59
CA ASP A 269 15.81 32.72 -14.18
C ASP A 269 15.27 31.89 -15.34
N LEU A 270 15.19 32.48 -16.54
CA LEU A 270 14.78 31.77 -17.75
C LEU A 270 15.74 30.63 -18.11
N SER A 271 17.05 30.86 -17.97
CA SER A 271 18.07 29.83 -18.20
C SER A 271 17.96 28.70 -17.18
N ARG A 272 17.77 29.04 -15.89
CA ARG A 272 17.54 28.05 -14.83
C ARG A 272 16.28 27.25 -15.07
N PHE A 273 15.19 27.91 -15.42
CA PHE A 273 13.91 27.28 -15.74
C PHE A 273 14.04 26.34 -16.93
N GLU A 274 14.69 26.75 -18.02
CA GLU A 274 14.95 25.89 -19.16
C GLU A 274 15.73 24.63 -18.76
N ASN A 275 16.84 24.80 -18.02
CA ASN A 275 17.73 23.71 -17.61
C ASN A 275 17.08 22.71 -16.65
N LEU A 276 15.99 23.08 -15.97
CA LEU A 276 15.29 22.23 -15.02
C LEU A 276 14.02 21.63 -15.61
N ALA A 277 13.16 22.44 -16.22
CA ALA A 277 11.84 22.04 -16.66
C ALA A 277 11.86 21.23 -17.96
N VAL A 278 12.70 21.63 -18.94
CA VAL A 278 12.77 20.94 -20.24
C VAL A 278 13.29 19.50 -20.09
N PRO A 279 14.42 19.23 -19.42
CA PRO A 279 14.88 17.85 -19.23
C PRO A 279 13.91 17.00 -18.42
N ALA A 280 13.23 17.58 -17.43
CA ALA A 280 12.24 16.87 -16.62
C ALA A 280 11.05 16.41 -17.48
N VAL A 281 10.45 17.30 -18.28
CA VAL A 281 9.30 16.92 -19.13
C VAL A 281 9.72 15.98 -20.27
N GLU A 282 10.91 16.17 -20.84
CA GLU A 282 11.43 15.26 -21.86
C GLU A 282 11.74 13.87 -21.29
N PHE A 283 12.20 13.79 -20.05
CA PHE A 283 12.38 12.50 -19.39
C PHE A 283 11.04 11.80 -19.15
N ALA A 284 10.00 12.53 -18.75
CA ALA A 284 8.65 11.97 -18.62
C ALA A 284 8.13 11.42 -19.96
N LEU A 285 8.35 12.15 -21.07
CA LEU A 285 7.95 11.72 -22.42
C LEU A 285 8.82 10.56 -22.93
N ARG A 286 10.09 10.46 -22.54
CA ARG A 286 10.93 9.30 -22.86
C ARG A 286 10.39 8.02 -22.20
N LEU A 287 9.95 8.12 -20.94
CA LEU A 287 9.36 7.00 -20.21
C LEU A 287 7.96 6.64 -20.76
N LYS A 288 7.18 7.64 -21.17
CA LYS A 288 5.84 7.46 -21.74
C LYS A 288 5.59 8.43 -22.91
N PRO A 289 5.89 8.03 -24.16
CA PRO A 289 5.79 8.92 -25.33
C PRO A 289 4.39 9.48 -25.59
N ASN A 290 3.34 8.73 -25.25
CA ASN A 290 1.94 9.13 -25.41
C ASN A 290 1.35 9.82 -24.16
N TYR A 291 2.18 10.36 -23.27
CA TYR A 291 1.72 11.04 -22.06
C TYR A 291 1.17 12.43 -22.37
N ARG A 292 -0.13 12.49 -22.70
CA ARG A 292 -0.84 13.72 -23.11
C ARG A 292 -0.57 14.92 -22.19
N ASP A 293 -0.65 14.72 -20.88
CA ASP A 293 -0.43 15.82 -19.92
C ASP A 293 1.01 16.35 -19.97
N ALA A 294 2.00 15.46 -20.14
CA ALA A 294 3.40 15.86 -20.29
C ALA A 294 3.66 16.57 -21.63
N ILE A 295 2.98 16.17 -22.72
CA ILE A 295 3.03 16.89 -24.00
C ILE A 295 2.51 18.32 -23.81
N TYR A 296 1.36 18.46 -23.14
CA TYR A 296 0.78 19.77 -22.85
C TYR A 296 1.69 20.62 -21.96
N ALA A 297 2.26 20.03 -20.91
CA ALA A 297 3.24 20.73 -20.06
C ALA A 297 4.48 21.17 -20.86
N LYS A 298 4.99 20.35 -21.79
CA LYS A 298 6.11 20.72 -22.66
C LYS A 298 5.76 21.94 -23.52
N VAL A 299 4.55 21.99 -24.08
CA VAL A 299 4.05 23.14 -24.85
C VAL A 299 4.02 24.40 -23.98
N LEU A 300 3.49 24.32 -22.76
CA LEU A 300 3.45 25.46 -21.83
C LEU A 300 4.87 25.96 -21.48
N ILE A 301 5.78 25.05 -21.17
CA ILE A 301 7.19 25.37 -20.87
C ILE A 301 7.85 26.08 -22.06
N LEU A 302 7.69 25.56 -23.28
CA LEU A 302 8.27 26.16 -24.49
C LEU A 302 7.67 27.53 -24.83
N LYS A 303 6.36 27.71 -24.57
CA LYS A 303 5.68 28.99 -24.72
C LYS A 303 6.26 30.04 -23.76
N GLN A 304 6.49 29.66 -22.50
CA GLN A 304 7.09 30.54 -21.49
C GLN A 304 8.53 30.94 -21.87
N LEU A 305 9.27 30.03 -22.52
CA LEU A 305 10.61 30.28 -23.06
C LEU A 305 10.62 31.01 -24.42
N LYS A 306 9.45 31.40 -24.96
CA LYS A 306 9.29 32.04 -26.28
C LYS A 306 9.85 31.21 -27.47
N LYS A 307 9.96 29.88 -27.34
CA LYS A 307 10.50 28.99 -28.39
C LYS A 307 9.41 28.49 -29.34
N LYS A 308 8.88 29.40 -30.18
CA LYS A 308 7.72 29.14 -31.07
C LYS A 308 7.91 27.98 -32.04
N GLN A 309 9.11 27.75 -32.58
CA GLN A 309 9.33 26.69 -33.57
C GLN A 309 9.21 25.29 -32.96
N ARG A 310 9.94 25.03 -31.86
CA ARG A 310 9.85 23.76 -31.13
C ARG A 310 8.45 23.46 -30.59
N CYS A 311 7.66 24.50 -30.33
CA CYS A 311 6.28 24.37 -29.89
C CYS A 311 5.39 23.77 -30.99
N LYS A 312 5.61 24.13 -32.27
CA LYS A 312 4.86 23.59 -33.40
C LYS A 312 5.20 22.12 -33.65
N ASP A 313 6.47 21.76 -33.50
CA ASP A 313 6.96 20.39 -33.73
C ASP A 313 6.54 19.38 -32.64
N THR A 314 5.98 19.86 -31.52
CA THR A 314 5.53 19.02 -30.40
C THR A 314 4.08 18.56 -30.56
N TYR A 315 3.34 19.09 -31.55
CA TYR A 315 1.94 18.77 -31.87
C TYR A 315 1.86 17.98 -33.18
#